data_AF-K9WTW8-F1
#
_entry.id   AF-K9WTW8-F1
#
_cell.length_a   1.000
_cell.length_b   1.000
_cell.length_c   1.000
_cell.angle_alpha   90.00
_cell.angle_beta   90.00
_cell.angle_gamma   90.00
#
_symmetry.space_group_name_H-M   'P 1'
#
loop_
_entity.id
_entity.type
_entity.pdbx_description
1 polymer ?
#
loop_
_entity_poly.entity_id
_entity_poly.type
_entity_poly.pdbx_seq_one_letter_code
_entity_poly.pdbx_strand_id
1 'polypeptide(L)'
;MSYDDLWHDTPSLRWMKALSLPILPWAKPFVAIIGLPDALVENLEVWASIYAKAVLEKKRLEITQTWPVERRGEPIRLVVTQAMQELAEQLGRDVAIDFERWAQRHFFCHEVEVALSRWRSVLNHGCVLPLGSRKTQVPPPPVLMPIVPEIATILDRLQSYIIEREIDRVAPLSPYKMWDEEELGKCFEATMLTVAMRQTETMKALQAIAKNLNQAERQEVAAWGIAQALALSPRIKPETLCGDKYLQIELPWCDFPSVLDSQSDIYPS
;
A
#
# COMPACT_ATOMS: atom_id res chain seq x y z
N MET A 1 8.31 -10.54 -8.82
CA MET A 1 8.81 -10.78 -7.45
C MET A 1 8.23 -12.11 -7.02
N SER A 2 9.08 -13.04 -6.59
CA SER A 2 8.67 -14.34 -6.05
C SER A 2 8.15 -14.17 -4.62
N TYR A 3 7.41 -15.15 -4.10
CA TYR A 3 6.98 -15.14 -2.69
C TYR A 3 8.18 -15.18 -1.73
N ASP A 4 9.23 -15.91 -2.08
CA ASP A 4 10.45 -16.00 -1.27
C ASP A 4 11.18 -14.65 -1.20
N ASP A 5 11.05 -13.80 -2.22
CA ASP A 5 11.64 -12.47 -2.24
C ASP A 5 11.10 -11.57 -1.10
N LEU A 6 9.87 -11.82 -0.61
CA LEU A 6 9.28 -11.08 0.51
C LEU A 6 10.07 -11.26 1.81
N TRP A 7 10.83 -12.35 1.91
CA TRP A 7 11.54 -12.77 3.10
C TRP A 7 13.06 -12.56 3.00
N HIS A 8 13.58 -11.96 1.93
CA HIS A 8 15.00 -11.62 1.86
C HIS A 8 15.38 -10.44 2.78
N ASP A 9 16.68 -10.25 3.02
CA ASP A 9 17.23 -9.36 4.07
C ASP A 9 16.66 -7.93 4.07
N THR A 10 16.53 -7.29 2.90
CA THR A 10 16.06 -5.90 2.84
C THR A 10 14.52 -5.78 2.93
N PRO A 11 13.72 -6.59 2.21
CA PRO A 11 12.27 -6.61 2.38
C PRO A 11 11.82 -7.06 3.78
N SER A 12 12.46 -8.08 4.37
CA SER A 12 12.04 -8.64 5.66
C SER A 12 12.01 -7.60 6.80
N LEU A 13 12.95 -6.65 6.79
CA LEU A 13 12.98 -5.55 7.77
C LEU A 13 11.80 -4.58 7.62
N ARG A 14 11.15 -4.51 6.45
CA ARG A 14 9.98 -3.66 6.21
C ARG A 14 8.71 -4.25 6.82
N TRP A 15 8.61 -5.56 7.03
CA TRP A 15 7.42 -6.20 7.59
C TRP A 15 7.07 -5.65 8.95
N MET A 16 8.01 -5.70 9.91
CA MET A 16 7.74 -5.18 11.25
C MET A 16 7.37 -3.70 11.24
N LYS A 17 7.97 -2.89 10.34
CA LYS A 17 7.64 -1.47 10.22
C LYS A 17 6.25 -1.24 9.61
N ALA A 18 5.87 -1.98 8.57
CA ALA A 18 4.53 -1.93 7.99
C ALA A 18 3.47 -2.31 9.03
N LEU A 19 3.74 -3.40 9.75
CA LEU A 19 2.88 -3.98 10.76
C LEU A 19 2.76 -3.13 12.03
N SER A 20 3.72 -2.24 12.31
CA SER A 20 3.64 -1.31 13.44
C SER A 20 2.75 -0.10 13.16
N LEU A 21 2.57 0.30 11.89
CA LEU A 21 1.86 1.54 11.52
C LEU A 21 0.50 1.72 12.21
N PRO A 22 -0.38 0.70 12.31
CA PRO A 22 -1.71 0.88 12.91
C PRO A 22 -1.67 1.22 14.41
N ILE A 23 -0.57 0.90 15.09
CA ILE A 23 -0.46 0.99 16.57
C ILE A 23 0.51 2.07 17.02
N LEU A 24 1.14 2.81 16.09
CA LEU A 24 1.99 3.93 16.45
C LEU A 24 1.11 5.05 17.04
N PRO A 25 1.42 5.58 18.25
CA PRO A 25 0.58 6.58 18.89
C PRO A 25 0.31 7.83 18.05
N TRP A 26 1.32 8.29 17.30
CA TRP A 26 1.22 9.46 16.43
C TRP A 26 0.51 9.15 15.10
N ALA A 27 0.45 7.89 14.67
CA ALA A 27 -0.20 7.49 13.42
C ALA A 27 -1.71 7.26 13.58
N LYS A 28 -2.18 7.06 14.83
CA LYS A 28 -3.59 6.77 15.17
C LYS A 28 -4.62 7.63 14.41
N PRO A 29 -4.45 8.97 14.25
CA PRO A 29 -5.42 9.81 13.53
C PRO A 29 -5.57 9.46 12.04
N PHE A 30 -4.62 8.75 11.44
CA PHE A 30 -4.56 8.47 10.01
C PHE A 30 -4.88 7.01 9.67
N VAL A 31 -5.09 6.15 10.67
CA VAL A 31 -5.29 4.70 10.47
C VAL A 31 -6.50 4.40 9.57
N ALA A 32 -7.58 5.18 9.71
CA ALA A 32 -8.80 5.00 8.91
C ALA A 32 -8.62 5.36 7.42
N ILE A 33 -7.59 6.12 7.06
CA ILE A 33 -7.41 6.62 5.67
C ILE A 33 -6.34 5.85 4.89
N ILE A 34 -5.64 4.91 5.52
CA ILE A 34 -4.59 4.09 4.87
C ILE A 34 -5.10 2.75 4.33
N GLY A 35 -6.40 2.47 4.42
CA GLY A 35 -7.04 1.33 3.74
C GLY A 35 -6.84 -0.02 4.44
N LEU A 36 -6.72 0.00 5.77
CA LEU A 36 -6.72 -1.21 6.61
C LEU A 36 -8.12 -1.84 6.66
N PRO A 37 -8.25 -3.13 7.02
CA PRO A 37 -9.55 -3.76 7.25
C PRO A 37 -10.32 -3.08 8.38
N ASP A 38 -11.60 -2.78 8.19
CA ASP A 38 -12.42 -2.05 9.19
C ASP A 38 -12.43 -2.75 10.55
N ALA A 39 -12.61 -4.07 10.57
CA ALA A 39 -12.58 -4.87 11.80
C ALA A 39 -11.26 -4.75 12.57
N LEU A 40 -10.14 -4.54 11.88
CA LEU A 40 -8.83 -4.29 12.52
C LEU A 40 -8.76 -2.87 13.09
N VAL A 41 -9.27 -1.87 12.35
CA VAL A 41 -9.31 -0.46 12.79
C VAL A 41 -10.17 -0.30 14.05
N GLU A 42 -11.25 -1.06 14.16
CA GLU A 42 -12.14 -1.08 15.32
C GLU A 42 -11.52 -1.77 16.55
N ASN A 43 -10.53 -2.65 16.36
CA ASN A 43 -9.93 -3.49 17.42
C ASN A 43 -8.39 -3.38 17.45
N LEU A 44 -7.85 -2.15 17.34
CA LEU A 44 -6.39 -1.93 17.26
C LEU A 44 -5.62 -2.42 18.49
N GLU A 45 -6.25 -2.48 19.66
CA GLU A 45 -5.66 -3.01 20.88
C GLU A 45 -5.37 -4.51 20.81
N VAL A 46 -6.20 -5.28 20.09
CA VAL A 46 -5.93 -6.70 19.79
C VAL A 46 -4.63 -6.80 19.02
N TRP A 47 -4.48 -6.00 17.96
CA TRP A 47 -3.26 -5.98 17.17
C TRP A 47 -2.04 -5.47 17.93
N ALA A 48 -2.20 -4.45 18.79
CA ALA A 48 -1.11 -3.93 19.61
C ALA A 48 -0.53 -5.01 20.53
N SER A 49 -1.39 -5.84 21.13
CA SER A 49 -0.98 -6.97 21.97
C SER A 49 -0.21 -8.03 21.17
N ILE A 50 -0.76 -8.46 20.03
CA ILE A 50 -0.13 -9.45 19.14
C ILE A 50 1.23 -8.94 18.64
N TYR A 51 1.29 -7.70 18.16
CA TYR A 51 2.51 -7.10 17.65
C TYR A 51 3.60 -6.98 18.73
N ALA A 52 3.23 -6.65 19.98
CA ALA A 52 4.18 -6.59 21.08
C ALA A 52 4.83 -7.95 21.35
N LYS A 53 4.04 -9.04 21.34
CA LYS A 53 4.58 -10.41 21.44
C LYS A 53 5.50 -10.74 20.26
N ALA A 54 5.09 -10.40 19.04
CA ALA A 54 5.86 -10.60 17.82
C ALA A 54 7.24 -9.94 17.88
N VAL A 55 7.32 -8.69 18.37
CA VAL A 55 8.60 -7.97 18.55
C VAL A 55 9.50 -8.66 19.57
N LEU A 56 8.94 -9.12 20.70
CA LEU A 56 9.70 -9.84 21.72
C LEU A 56 10.23 -11.17 21.19
N GLU A 57 9.40 -11.91 20.46
CA GLU A 57 9.76 -13.20 19.88
C GLU A 57 10.84 -13.05 18.80
N LYS A 58 10.71 -12.05 17.93
CA LYS A 58 11.77 -11.70 16.96
C LYS A 58 13.11 -11.48 17.67
N LYS A 59 13.12 -10.64 18.71
CA LYS A 59 14.33 -10.35 19.48
C LYS A 59 14.89 -11.61 20.15
N ARG A 60 14.03 -12.50 20.65
CA ARG A 60 14.44 -13.79 21.22
C ARG A 60 15.11 -14.67 20.16
N LEU A 61 14.54 -14.78 18.96
CA LEU A 61 15.09 -15.57 17.86
C LEU A 61 16.44 -15.03 17.37
N GLU A 62 16.59 -13.70 17.29
CA GLU A 62 17.86 -13.05 16.92
C GLU A 62 18.99 -13.30 17.94
N ILE A 63 18.66 -13.44 19.23
CA ILE A 63 19.65 -13.71 20.29
C ILE A 63 19.98 -15.19 20.40
N THR A 64 18.97 -16.05 20.29
CA THR A 64 19.10 -17.48 20.62
C THR A 64 19.51 -18.36 19.45
N GLN A 65 19.38 -17.88 18.21
CA GLN A 65 19.65 -18.68 17.02
C GLN A 65 20.55 -17.92 16.05
N THR A 66 21.52 -18.64 15.49
CA THR A 66 22.33 -18.15 14.38
C THR A 66 21.71 -18.63 13.08
N TRP A 67 21.41 -17.68 12.20
CA TRP A 67 20.74 -17.95 10.93
C TRP A 67 21.77 -17.89 9.79
N PRO A 68 21.84 -18.91 8.92
CA PRO A 68 22.59 -18.83 7.69
C PRO A 68 22.19 -17.60 6.87
N VAL A 69 23.11 -17.07 6.07
CA VAL A 69 22.87 -15.87 5.25
C VAL A 69 21.62 -16.04 4.37
N GLU A 70 21.42 -17.24 3.85
CA GLU A 70 20.31 -17.63 2.97
C GLU A 70 18.97 -17.68 3.70
N ARG A 71 18.96 -17.71 5.04
CA ARG A 71 17.77 -17.84 5.91
C ARG A 71 17.59 -16.68 6.87
N ARG A 72 18.27 -15.55 6.63
CA ARG A 72 18.23 -14.41 7.55
C ARG A 72 16.85 -13.77 7.73
N GLY A 73 15.91 -13.96 6.80
CA GLY A 73 14.52 -13.52 7.00
C GLY A 73 13.57 -14.55 7.59
N GLU A 74 14.02 -15.78 7.85
CA GLU A 74 13.20 -16.79 8.53
C GLU A 74 12.67 -16.32 9.90
N PRO A 75 13.44 -15.61 10.76
CA PRO A 75 12.90 -15.05 11.99
C PRO A 75 11.68 -14.16 11.77
N ILE A 76 11.72 -13.31 10.73
CA ILE A 76 10.61 -12.43 10.39
C ILE A 76 9.43 -13.25 9.88
N ARG A 77 9.67 -14.20 8.97
CA ARG A 77 8.63 -15.06 8.42
C ARG A 77 7.88 -15.80 9.53
N LEU A 78 8.60 -16.41 10.48
CA LEU A 78 8.02 -17.14 11.61
C LEU A 78 7.17 -16.22 12.48
N VAL A 79 7.70 -15.06 12.86
CA VAL A 79 7.03 -14.09 13.73
C VAL A 79 5.79 -13.50 13.05
N VAL A 80 5.87 -13.15 11.77
CA VAL A 80 4.72 -12.65 11.00
C VAL A 80 3.67 -13.74 10.86
N THR A 81 4.07 -14.98 10.57
CA THR A 81 3.15 -16.12 10.45
C THR A 81 2.38 -16.35 11.76
N GLN A 82 3.08 -16.38 12.89
CA GLN A 82 2.46 -16.52 14.22
C GLN A 82 1.52 -15.34 14.53
N ALA A 83 1.95 -14.10 14.25
CA ALA A 83 1.11 -12.92 14.45
C ALA A 83 -0.19 -12.96 13.62
N MET A 84 -0.11 -13.42 12.37
CA MET A 84 -1.30 -13.57 11.51
C MET A 84 -2.21 -14.71 11.98
N GLN A 85 -1.66 -15.79 12.54
CA GLN A 85 -2.46 -16.87 13.15
C GLN A 85 -3.19 -16.38 14.39
N GLU A 86 -2.49 -15.71 15.32
CA GLU A 86 -3.12 -15.13 16.51
C GLU A 86 -4.20 -14.09 16.16
N LEU A 87 -3.99 -13.33 15.08
CA LEU A 87 -4.97 -12.38 14.57
C LEU A 87 -6.18 -13.10 13.96
N ALA A 88 -5.95 -14.17 13.21
CA ALA A 88 -7.01 -15.00 12.62
C ALA A 88 -7.88 -15.66 13.70
N GLU A 89 -7.28 -16.08 14.81
CA GLU A 89 -7.99 -16.65 15.95
C GLU A 89 -8.85 -15.61 16.69
N GLN A 90 -8.39 -14.36 16.78
CA GLN A 90 -9.07 -13.32 17.55
C GLN A 90 -10.09 -12.50 16.77
N LEU A 91 -9.80 -12.15 15.50
CA LEU A 91 -10.64 -11.29 14.65
C LEU A 91 -11.16 -11.99 13.38
N GLY A 92 -10.78 -13.25 13.16
CA GLY A 92 -11.19 -14.04 12.01
C GLY A 92 -10.13 -14.11 10.91
N ARG A 93 -10.12 -15.23 10.19
CA ARG A 93 -9.13 -15.54 9.14
C ARG A 93 -9.11 -14.49 8.03
N ASP A 94 -10.28 -14.02 7.60
CA ASP A 94 -10.38 -13.04 6.50
C ASP A 94 -9.74 -11.70 6.89
N VAL A 95 -9.91 -11.26 8.15
CA VAL A 95 -9.28 -10.02 8.65
C VAL A 95 -7.76 -10.14 8.65
N ALA A 96 -7.22 -11.29 9.06
CA ALA A 96 -5.79 -11.53 9.05
C ALA A 96 -5.22 -11.57 7.62
N ILE A 97 -5.91 -12.25 6.70
CA ILE A 97 -5.53 -12.29 5.28
C ILE A 97 -5.58 -10.88 4.66
N ASP A 98 -6.63 -10.11 4.90
CA ASP A 98 -6.76 -8.78 4.33
C ASP A 98 -5.71 -7.80 4.89
N PHE A 99 -5.35 -7.95 6.16
CA PHE A 99 -4.28 -7.15 6.76
C PHE A 99 -2.89 -7.53 6.21
N GLU A 100 -2.62 -8.83 6.05
CA GLU A 100 -1.39 -9.30 5.39
C GLU A 100 -1.30 -8.74 3.96
N ARG A 101 -2.39 -8.88 3.19
CA ARG A 101 -2.49 -8.37 1.82
C ARG A 101 -2.34 -6.86 1.75
N TRP A 102 -2.89 -6.13 2.71
CA TRP A 102 -2.67 -4.69 2.83
C TRP A 102 -1.17 -4.41 2.93
N ALA A 103 -0.44 -5.07 3.83
CA ALA A 103 0.99 -4.86 3.98
C ALA A 103 1.75 -5.20 2.69
N GLN A 104 1.50 -6.39 2.10
CA GLN A 104 2.11 -6.85 0.85
C GLN A 104 1.91 -5.85 -0.29
N ARG A 105 0.66 -5.44 -0.51
CA ARG A 105 0.26 -4.53 -1.59
C ARG A 105 0.96 -3.17 -1.47
N HIS A 106 0.98 -2.60 -0.26
CA HIS A 106 1.47 -1.23 -0.07
C HIS A 106 3.00 -1.12 -0.01
N PHE A 107 3.69 -2.17 0.46
CA PHE A 107 5.12 -2.04 0.83
C PHE A 107 6.07 -3.03 0.14
N PHE A 108 5.54 -4.06 -0.52
CA PHE A 108 6.35 -5.13 -1.10
C PHE A 108 6.09 -5.31 -2.60
N CYS A 109 4.89 -4.97 -3.08
CA CYS A 109 4.52 -5.19 -4.46
C CYS A 109 4.92 -4.00 -5.35
N HIS A 110 6.11 -4.07 -5.96
CA HIS A 110 6.63 -2.99 -6.79
C HIS A 110 5.72 -2.64 -7.99
N GLU A 111 5.06 -3.63 -8.59
CA GLU A 111 4.11 -3.37 -9.69
C GLU A 111 2.97 -2.46 -9.22
N VAL A 112 2.36 -2.77 -8.07
CA VAL A 112 1.27 -1.96 -7.50
C VAL A 112 1.76 -0.55 -7.17
N GLU A 113 2.93 -0.43 -6.55
CA GLU A 113 3.52 0.87 -6.21
C GLU A 113 3.65 1.76 -7.46
N VAL A 114 4.23 1.20 -8.53
CA VAL A 114 4.44 1.94 -9.78
C VAL A 114 3.10 2.23 -10.45
N ALA A 115 2.22 1.25 -10.58
CA ALA A 115 0.93 1.39 -11.26
C ALA A 115 0.05 2.44 -10.59
N LEU A 116 -0.12 2.37 -9.26
CA LEU A 116 -0.91 3.36 -8.52
C LEU A 116 -0.26 4.74 -8.58
N SER A 117 1.07 4.86 -8.53
CA SER A 117 1.74 6.15 -8.72
C SER A 117 1.47 6.76 -10.11
N ARG A 118 1.45 5.93 -11.16
CA ARG A 118 1.16 6.38 -12.53
C ARG A 118 -0.30 6.74 -12.71
N TRP A 119 -1.21 5.90 -12.24
CA TRP A 119 -2.65 6.18 -12.26
C TRP A 119 -2.98 7.45 -11.49
N ARG A 120 -2.41 7.63 -10.29
CA ARG A 120 -2.58 8.88 -9.53
C ARG A 120 -2.17 10.08 -10.36
N SER A 121 -1.03 10.00 -11.07
CA SER A 121 -0.51 11.09 -11.91
C SER A 121 -1.42 11.38 -13.10
N VAL A 122 -1.90 10.33 -13.78
CA VAL A 122 -2.84 10.41 -14.91
C VAL A 122 -4.15 11.07 -14.48
N LEU A 123 -4.80 10.56 -13.44
CA LEU A 123 -6.06 11.09 -12.93
C LEU A 123 -5.89 12.53 -12.41
N ASN A 124 -4.78 12.81 -11.74
CA ASN A 124 -4.49 14.16 -11.24
C ASN A 124 -4.37 15.20 -12.35
N HIS A 125 -3.85 14.84 -13.52
CA HIS A 125 -3.73 15.78 -14.64
C HIS A 125 -4.97 15.77 -15.52
N GLY A 126 -5.57 14.60 -15.73
CA GLY A 126 -6.71 14.42 -16.60
C GLY A 126 -8.04 14.86 -16.00
N CYS A 127 -8.26 14.60 -14.70
CA CYS A 127 -9.56 14.76 -14.05
C CYS A 127 -9.55 15.85 -12.97
N VAL A 128 -8.46 16.01 -12.21
CA VAL A 128 -8.43 16.93 -11.06
C VAL A 128 -8.08 18.36 -11.47
N LEU A 129 -7.13 18.54 -12.38
CA LEU A 129 -6.76 19.87 -12.86
C LEU A 129 -7.82 20.44 -13.82
N PRO A 130 -8.09 21.77 -13.79
CA PRO A 130 -9.00 22.39 -14.74
C PRO A 130 -8.62 22.08 -16.18
N LEU A 131 -9.61 21.77 -17.03
CA LEU A 131 -9.40 21.44 -18.44
C LEU A 131 -8.70 22.58 -19.19
N GLY A 132 -7.67 22.26 -19.96
CA GLY A 132 -6.87 23.22 -20.72
C GLY A 132 -5.81 23.95 -19.89
N SER A 133 -5.71 23.69 -18.58
CA SER A 133 -4.71 24.36 -17.72
C SER A 133 -3.27 23.96 -18.04
N ARG A 134 -3.05 22.84 -18.74
CA ARG A 134 -1.73 22.36 -19.16
C ARG A 134 -1.74 21.82 -20.58
N LYS A 135 -0.66 22.08 -21.32
CA LYS A 135 -0.44 21.54 -22.69
C LYS A 135 -0.31 20.02 -22.73
N THR A 136 0.02 19.40 -21.59
CA THR A 136 0.18 17.95 -21.45
C THR A 136 -1.12 17.25 -21.06
N GLN A 137 -2.24 17.96 -20.96
CA GLN A 137 -3.53 17.39 -20.58
C GLN A 137 -4.24 16.84 -21.82
N VAL A 138 -4.66 15.59 -21.73
CA VAL A 138 -5.53 14.90 -22.70
C VAL A 138 -6.94 14.90 -22.11
N PRO A 139 -7.95 15.47 -22.78
CA PRO A 139 -9.31 15.50 -22.27
C PRO A 139 -9.84 14.10 -21.91
N PRO A 140 -10.49 13.92 -20.75
CA PRO A 140 -11.15 12.66 -20.40
C PRO A 140 -12.19 12.25 -21.46
N PRO A 141 -12.40 10.94 -21.68
CA PRO A 141 -13.45 10.46 -22.56
C PRO A 141 -14.84 10.80 -21.98
N PRO A 142 -15.89 10.91 -22.82
CA PRO A 142 -17.24 11.27 -22.37
C PRO A 142 -17.80 10.36 -21.28
N VAL A 143 -17.44 9.07 -21.31
CA VAL A 143 -17.85 8.07 -20.31
C VAL A 143 -17.29 8.36 -18.91
N LEU A 144 -16.13 9.02 -18.83
CA LEU A 144 -15.47 9.37 -17.56
C LEU A 144 -15.99 10.70 -16.99
N MET A 145 -16.47 11.61 -17.85
CA MET A 145 -16.88 12.97 -17.45
C MET A 145 -17.89 13.02 -16.30
N PRO A 146 -18.92 12.15 -16.21
CA PRO A 146 -19.85 12.14 -15.08
C PRO A 146 -19.18 11.80 -13.74
N ILE A 147 -18.08 11.06 -13.75
CA ILE A 147 -17.38 10.54 -12.56
C ILE A 147 -16.22 11.46 -12.14
N VAL A 148 -15.78 12.37 -13.03
CA VAL A 148 -14.68 13.33 -12.78
C VAL A 148 -14.84 14.10 -11.46
N PRO A 149 -16.03 14.64 -11.10
CA PRO A 149 -16.18 15.33 -9.81
C PRO A 149 -15.88 14.44 -8.61
N GLU A 150 -16.33 13.18 -8.62
CA GLU A 150 -16.06 12.20 -7.55
C GLU A 150 -14.56 11.89 -7.46
N ILE A 151 -13.90 11.67 -8.60
CA ILE A 151 -12.44 11.45 -8.67
C ILE A 151 -11.69 12.66 -8.10
N ALA A 152 -12.12 13.88 -8.43
CA ALA A 152 -11.50 15.10 -7.94
C ALA A 152 -11.66 15.30 -6.44
N THR A 153 -12.81 14.92 -5.87
CA THR A 153 -13.02 14.89 -4.42
C THR A 153 -12.14 13.84 -3.73
N ILE A 154 -12.02 12.63 -4.30
CA ILE A 154 -11.16 11.56 -3.73
C ILE A 154 -9.68 11.93 -3.77
N LEU A 155 -9.24 12.55 -4.87
CA LEU A 155 -7.84 12.94 -5.12
C LEU A 155 -7.58 14.42 -4.83
N ASP A 156 -8.32 15.02 -3.89
CA ASP A 156 -8.17 16.43 -3.53
C ASP A 156 -6.74 16.72 -3.04
N ARG A 157 -5.99 17.43 -3.87
CA ARG A 157 -4.59 17.76 -3.61
C ARG A 157 -4.41 18.62 -2.38
N LEU A 158 -5.35 19.51 -2.07
CA LEU A 158 -5.26 20.37 -0.91
C LEU A 158 -5.44 19.53 0.36
N GLN A 159 -6.45 18.66 0.38
CA GLN A 159 -6.69 17.77 1.51
C GLN A 159 -5.52 16.79 1.73
N SER A 160 -5.02 16.13 0.67
CA SER A 160 -3.84 15.25 0.81
C SER A 160 -2.62 16.03 1.31
N TYR A 161 -2.39 17.27 0.84
CA TYR A 161 -1.28 18.10 1.31
C TYR A 161 -1.40 18.46 2.80
N ILE A 162 -2.60 18.80 3.27
CA ILE A 162 -2.86 19.10 4.68
C ILE A 162 -2.56 17.88 5.54
N ILE A 163 -3.02 16.70 5.13
CA ILE A 163 -2.77 15.45 5.87
C ILE A 163 -1.28 15.12 5.89
N GLU A 164 -0.58 15.22 4.76
CA GLU A 164 0.86 14.97 4.67
C GLU A 164 1.66 15.91 5.59
N ARG A 165 1.29 17.19 5.63
CA ARG A 165 1.90 18.16 6.53
C ARG A 165 1.65 17.83 8.00
N GLU A 166 0.46 17.34 8.31
CA GLU A 166 0.14 16.93 9.66
C GLU A 166 0.91 15.66 10.07
N ILE A 167 1.06 14.69 9.17
CA ILE A 167 1.93 13.52 9.37
C ILE A 167 3.37 13.99 9.65
N ASP A 168 3.90 14.90 8.83
CA ASP A 168 5.26 15.44 9.01
C ASP A 168 5.42 16.17 10.35
N ARG A 169 4.36 16.82 10.84
CA ARG A 169 4.36 17.57 12.10
C ARG A 169 4.38 16.66 13.33
N VAL A 170 3.63 15.56 13.30
CA VAL A 170 3.44 14.68 14.47
C VAL A 170 4.39 13.48 14.49
N ALA A 171 4.97 13.13 13.35
CA ALA A 171 5.93 12.04 13.25
C ALA A 171 7.23 12.37 14.01
N PRO A 172 7.82 11.38 14.71
CA PRO A 172 9.12 11.57 15.33
C PRO A 172 10.22 11.77 14.27
N LEU A 173 11.27 12.48 14.67
CA LEU A 173 12.48 12.62 13.87
C LEU A 173 13.14 11.25 13.68
N SER A 174 13.81 11.06 12.53
CA SER A 174 14.59 9.85 12.28
C SER A 174 15.70 9.69 13.34
N PRO A 175 15.86 8.51 13.97
CA PRO A 175 16.99 8.25 14.86
C PRO A 175 18.31 8.09 14.09
N TYR A 176 18.26 7.88 12.77
CA TYR A 176 19.44 7.76 11.92
C TYR A 176 19.85 9.13 11.40
N LYS A 177 20.97 9.66 11.91
CA LYS A 177 21.78 10.68 11.22
C LYS A 177 22.53 9.98 10.08
N MET A 178 21.85 9.68 8.97
CA MET A 178 22.57 9.24 7.78
C MET A 178 23.34 10.44 7.21
N TRP A 179 24.63 10.20 6.91
CA TRP A 179 25.52 11.20 6.32
C TRP A 179 24.97 11.65 4.96
N ASP A 180 24.97 12.97 4.76
CA ASP A 180 24.57 13.68 3.55
C ASP A 180 23.14 13.42 3.06
N GLU A 181 22.14 13.98 3.76
CA GLU A 181 20.95 14.59 3.12
C GLU A 181 20.08 15.31 4.16
N GLU A 182 19.95 16.62 3.97
CA GLU A 182 19.08 17.54 4.70
C GLU A 182 17.57 17.32 4.42
N GLU A 183 17.16 16.26 3.71
CA GLU A 183 15.86 16.28 3.02
C GLU A 183 14.69 15.53 3.65
N LEU A 184 14.84 14.74 4.72
CA LEU A 184 13.66 14.01 5.23
C LEU A 184 13.18 14.31 6.63
N GLY A 185 14.00 14.73 7.60
CA GLY A 185 13.53 15.22 8.90
C GLY A 185 12.53 14.34 9.69
N LYS A 186 12.15 13.16 9.21
CA LYS A 186 11.02 12.34 9.70
C LYS A 186 11.38 10.87 9.66
N CYS A 187 10.75 10.09 10.54
CA CYS A 187 10.93 8.64 10.58
C CYS A 187 10.46 7.94 9.29
N PHE A 188 10.99 6.74 9.07
CA PHE A 188 10.68 5.93 7.87
C PHE A 188 9.19 5.57 7.80
N GLU A 189 8.58 5.31 8.95
CA GLU A 189 7.17 4.98 9.13
C GLU A 189 6.24 6.11 8.64
N ALA A 190 6.64 7.39 8.81
CA ALA A 190 5.89 8.52 8.26
C ALA A 190 5.86 8.48 6.73
N THR A 191 6.98 8.12 6.11
CA THR A 191 7.04 7.93 4.64
C THR A 191 6.14 6.78 4.20
N MET A 192 6.18 5.64 4.91
CA MET A 192 5.29 4.50 4.63
C MET A 192 3.81 4.86 4.76
N LEU A 193 3.45 5.61 5.79
CA LEU A 193 2.08 6.06 6.03
C LEU A 193 1.57 6.96 4.88
N THR A 194 2.38 7.92 4.42
CA THR A 194 2.06 8.76 3.26
C THR A 194 1.90 7.93 1.98
N VAL A 195 2.75 6.92 1.77
CA VAL A 195 2.66 6.03 0.61
C VAL A 195 1.34 5.24 0.64
N ALA A 196 1.02 4.61 1.77
CA ALA A 196 -0.21 3.84 1.93
C ALA A 196 -1.47 4.71 1.72
N MET A 197 -1.49 5.92 2.28
CA MET A 197 -2.57 6.88 2.08
C MET A 197 -2.77 7.23 0.59
N ARG A 198 -1.71 7.65 -0.11
CA ARG A 198 -1.78 8.02 -1.53
C ARG A 198 -2.23 6.87 -2.41
N GLN A 199 -1.74 5.67 -2.13
CA GLN A 199 -2.13 4.46 -2.84
C GLN A 199 -3.61 4.14 -2.59
N THR A 200 -4.07 4.22 -1.35
CA THR A 200 -5.47 3.99 -0.97
C THR A 200 -6.43 4.99 -1.63
N GLU A 201 -6.10 6.28 -1.66
CA GLU A 201 -6.89 7.28 -2.39
C GLU A 201 -6.98 6.96 -3.88
N THR A 202 -5.86 6.53 -4.49
CA THR A 202 -5.82 6.18 -5.91
C THR A 202 -6.65 4.93 -6.20
N MET A 203 -6.54 3.92 -5.34
CA MET A 203 -7.35 2.71 -5.41
C MET A 203 -8.86 3.05 -5.34
N LYS A 204 -9.27 3.91 -4.41
CA LYS A 204 -10.66 4.37 -4.29
C LYS A 204 -11.14 5.08 -5.58
N ALA A 205 -10.32 5.93 -6.16
CA ALA A 205 -10.65 6.61 -7.41
C ALA A 205 -10.80 5.62 -8.58
N LEU A 206 -9.90 4.64 -8.71
CA LEU A 206 -9.98 3.61 -9.75
C LEU A 206 -11.21 2.69 -9.55
N GLN A 207 -11.55 2.35 -8.31
CA GLN A 207 -12.77 1.61 -7.99
C GLN A 207 -14.04 2.40 -8.30
N ALA A 208 -14.06 3.72 -8.06
CA ALA A 208 -15.18 4.58 -8.44
C ALA A 208 -15.38 4.57 -9.97
N ILE A 209 -14.30 4.60 -10.75
CA ILE A 209 -14.36 4.42 -12.20
C ILE A 209 -14.92 3.03 -12.54
N ALA A 210 -14.34 1.98 -11.97
CA ALA A 210 -14.70 0.59 -12.29
C ALA A 210 -16.17 0.26 -11.99
N LYS A 211 -16.73 0.81 -10.91
CA LYS A 211 -18.12 0.60 -10.48
C LYS A 211 -19.16 1.25 -11.40
N ASN A 212 -18.78 2.34 -12.06
CA ASN A 212 -19.70 3.13 -12.89
C ASN A 212 -19.61 2.79 -14.39
N LEU A 213 -18.60 2.02 -14.80
CA LEU A 213 -18.31 1.74 -16.21
C LEU A 213 -18.41 0.24 -16.53
N ASN A 214 -18.95 -0.08 -17.70
CA ASN A 214 -18.89 -1.42 -18.27
C ASN A 214 -17.51 -1.75 -18.87
N GLN A 215 -17.29 -2.98 -19.33
CA GLN A 215 -15.99 -3.41 -19.82
C GLN A 215 -15.46 -2.59 -21.02
N ALA A 216 -16.31 -2.23 -21.98
CA ALA A 216 -15.90 -1.46 -23.15
C ALA A 216 -15.52 -0.02 -22.75
N GLU A 217 -16.30 0.60 -21.88
CA GLU A 217 -16.02 1.95 -21.34
C GLU A 217 -14.72 1.97 -20.51
N ARG A 218 -14.44 0.90 -19.75
CA ARG A 218 -13.17 0.76 -19.03
C ARG A 218 -11.97 0.65 -19.97
N GLN A 219 -12.11 -0.04 -21.10
CA GLN A 219 -11.06 -0.11 -22.11
C GLN A 219 -10.81 1.26 -22.76
N GLU A 220 -11.87 2.05 -22.99
CA GLU A 220 -11.74 3.43 -23.45
C GLU A 220 -10.97 4.30 -22.43
N VAL A 221 -11.28 4.17 -21.14
CA VAL A 221 -10.54 4.85 -20.06
C VAL A 221 -9.09 4.38 -19.98
N ALA A 222 -8.81 3.08 -20.16
CA ALA A 222 -7.44 2.56 -20.19
C ALA A 222 -6.64 3.15 -21.36
N ALA A 223 -7.24 3.22 -22.56
CA ALA A 223 -6.61 3.83 -23.74
C ALA A 223 -6.35 5.33 -23.54
N TRP A 224 -7.31 6.04 -22.94
CA TRP A 224 -7.13 7.44 -22.54
C TRP A 224 -5.99 7.59 -21.51
N GLY A 225 -5.92 6.71 -20.51
CA GLY A 225 -4.86 6.74 -19.49
C GLY A 225 -3.47 6.60 -20.11
N ILE A 226 -3.32 5.74 -21.11
CA ILE A 226 -2.08 5.59 -21.90
C ILE A 226 -1.75 6.90 -22.64
N ALA A 227 -2.71 7.49 -23.35
CA ALA A 227 -2.51 8.74 -24.07
C ALA A 227 -2.11 9.88 -23.13
N GLN A 228 -2.77 9.98 -21.98
CA GLN A 228 -2.45 10.95 -20.94
C GLN A 228 -1.06 10.71 -20.35
N ALA A 229 -0.66 9.46 -20.07
CA ALA A 229 0.67 9.13 -19.57
C ALA A 229 1.78 9.55 -20.54
N LEU A 230 1.60 9.28 -21.84
CA LEU A 230 2.52 9.70 -22.91
C LEU A 230 2.66 11.22 -22.97
N ALA A 231 1.56 11.96 -22.76
CA ALA A 231 1.57 13.41 -22.79
C ALA A 231 2.26 14.04 -21.56
N LEU A 232 2.24 13.39 -20.39
CA LEU A 232 2.81 13.94 -19.15
C LEU A 232 4.32 13.97 -19.13
N SER A 233 4.97 12.88 -19.53
CA SER A 233 6.42 12.79 -19.50
C SER A 233 6.90 11.58 -20.30
N PRO A 234 7.97 11.72 -21.10
CA PRO A 234 8.60 10.56 -21.74
C PRO A 234 9.18 9.55 -20.74
N ARG A 235 9.28 9.91 -19.45
CA ARG A 235 9.72 9.00 -18.37
C ARG A 235 8.60 8.12 -17.81
N ILE A 236 7.33 8.46 -18.06
CA ILE A 236 6.19 7.62 -17.67
C ILE A 236 5.97 6.62 -18.80
N LYS A 237 6.41 5.39 -18.57
CA LYS A 237 6.19 4.25 -19.48
C LYS A 237 4.72 3.80 -19.40
N PRO A 238 3.93 3.87 -20.48
CA PRO A 238 2.50 3.54 -20.41
C PRO A 238 2.21 2.11 -19.95
N GLU A 239 3.13 1.18 -20.22
CA GLU A 239 3.03 -0.22 -19.81
C GLU A 239 2.93 -0.35 -18.29
N THR A 240 3.45 0.62 -17.54
CA THR A 240 3.41 0.65 -16.08
C THR A 240 2.06 1.04 -15.49
N LEU A 241 1.08 1.46 -16.32
CA LEU A 241 -0.33 1.56 -15.89
C LEU A 241 -1.00 0.18 -15.77
N CYS A 242 -0.39 -0.85 -16.36
CA CYS A 242 -0.93 -2.21 -16.42
C CYS A 242 -2.32 -2.30 -17.08
N GLY A 243 -2.63 -1.42 -18.03
CA GLY A 243 -3.88 -1.44 -18.79
C GLY A 243 -5.11 -1.31 -17.89
N ASP A 244 -6.13 -2.15 -18.13
CA ASP A 244 -7.38 -2.19 -17.37
C ASP A 244 -7.30 -3.05 -16.10
N LYS A 245 -6.15 -3.67 -15.80
CA LYS A 245 -5.91 -4.49 -14.60
C LYS A 245 -6.41 -3.80 -13.33
N TYR A 246 -6.02 -2.54 -13.11
CA TYR A 246 -6.41 -1.77 -11.92
C TYR A 246 -7.73 -0.98 -12.07
N LEU A 247 -8.43 -1.11 -13.21
CA LEU A 247 -9.76 -0.56 -13.42
C LEU A 247 -10.84 -1.62 -13.12
N GLN A 248 -10.59 -2.56 -12.23
CA GLN A 248 -11.55 -3.59 -11.83
C GLN A 248 -12.21 -3.23 -10.49
N ILE A 249 -13.43 -3.74 -10.26
CA ILE A 249 -14.17 -3.50 -9.01
C ILE A 249 -13.36 -4.04 -7.82
N GLU A 250 -12.90 -5.28 -7.97
CA GLU A 250 -11.91 -5.89 -7.10
C GLU A 250 -10.53 -5.56 -7.65
N LEU A 251 -9.70 -4.90 -6.84
CA LEU A 251 -8.35 -4.58 -7.27
C LEU A 251 -7.54 -5.88 -7.32
N PRO A 252 -6.78 -6.10 -8.40
CA PRO A 252 -6.04 -7.33 -8.57
C PRO A 252 -5.04 -7.48 -7.44
N TRP A 253 -5.01 -8.69 -6.90
CA TRP A 253 -4.11 -9.04 -5.82
C TRP A 253 -2.68 -9.10 -6.36
N CYS A 254 -1.72 -8.89 -5.49
CA CYS A 254 -0.40 -9.42 -5.77
C CYS A 254 -0.51 -10.93 -5.56
N ASP A 255 -0.07 -11.73 -6.53
CA ASP A 255 -0.20 -13.20 -6.55
C ASP A 255 0.71 -13.90 -5.50
N PHE A 256 0.82 -13.32 -4.31
CA PHE A 256 1.53 -13.89 -3.19
C PHE A 256 0.57 -14.77 -2.37
N PRO A 257 0.93 -16.03 -2.08
CA PRO A 257 0.16 -16.83 -1.13
C PRO A 257 0.14 -16.19 0.25
N SER A 258 -0.91 -16.44 1.04
CA SER A 258 -0.92 -16.03 2.45
C SER A 258 0.03 -16.91 3.27
N VAL A 259 0.66 -16.33 4.29
CA VAL A 259 1.36 -17.14 5.32
C VAL A 259 0.42 -18.13 6.01
N LEU A 260 -0.89 -17.92 5.96
CA LEU A 260 -1.92 -18.81 6.52
C LEU A 260 -2.30 -19.98 5.60
N ASP A 261 -1.87 -19.97 4.35
CA ASP A 261 -2.16 -21.05 3.38
C ASP A 261 -1.10 -22.16 3.43
N SER A 262 0.06 -21.89 4.03
CA SER A 262 1.20 -22.82 4.09
C SER A 262 1.04 -23.97 5.09
N GLN A 263 -0.09 -24.09 5.80
CA GLN A 263 -0.27 -25.07 6.88
C GLN A 263 -0.83 -26.44 6.44
N SER A 264 -1.16 -26.63 5.16
CA SER A 264 -1.64 -27.93 4.68
C SER A 264 -0.57 -29.04 4.69
N ASP A 265 0.72 -28.70 4.75
CA ASP A 265 1.82 -29.65 4.48
C ASP A 265 2.85 -29.85 5.62
N ILE A 266 2.63 -29.30 6.83
CA ILE A 266 3.66 -29.33 7.90
C ILE A 266 3.41 -30.40 8.99
N TYR A 267 2.34 -31.20 8.88
CA TYR A 267 2.16 -32.39 9.73
C TYR A 267 2.17 -33.67 8.89
N PRO A 268 3.33 -34.34 8.72
CA PRO A 268 3.31 -35.76 8.39
C PRO A 268 2.71 -36.49 9.60
N SER A 269 1.65 -37.24 9.33
CA SER A 269 1.03 -38.20 10.25
C SER A 269 2.02 -39.28 10.69
#